data_AF-A0A849RZA6-F1
#
_entry.id   AF-A0A849RZA6-F1
#
_cell.length_a   1.000
_cell.length_b   1.000
_cell.length_c   1.000
_cell.angle_alpha   90.00
_cell.angle_beta   90.00
_cell.angle_gamma   90.00
#
_symmetry.space_group_name_H-M   'P 1'
#
loop_
_entity.id
_entity.type
_entity.pdbx_description
1 polymer ?
#
loop_
_entity_poly.entity_id
_entity_poly.type
_entity_poly.pdbx_seq_one_letter_code
_entity_poly.pdbx_strand_id
1 'polypeptide(L)'
;MARELNVIQPPSSGGSDACVYMWACAICDENETCQKDKEGHSRWLVAKRMERIEYKVLIMSNKGGVGKSTCTTNLAVSLALKGWHVGICDMDIHGPNIPKMVGAEGQKLKISSSGGIIPFQAYNLKIASMSFLLQ
;
A
#
# COMPACT_ATOMS: atom_id res chain seq x y z
N MET A 1 -0.23 18.02 6.06
CA MET A 1 -0.85 17.11 7.05
C MET A 1 -1.13 15.78 6.37
N ALA A 2 -0.56 14.68 6.88
CA ALA A 2 -0.96 13.35 6.44
C ALA A 2 -2.42 13.14 6.87
N ARG A 3 -3.35 13.02 5.91
CA ARG A 3 -4.66 12.41 6.21
C ARG A 3 -4.35 10.98 6.68
N GLU A 4 -4.46 10.74 7.98
CA GLU A 4 -4.61 9.39 8.49
C GLU A 4 -5.76 8.74 7.73
N LEU A 5 -5.58 7.45 7.40
CA LEU A 5 -6.64 6.67 6.80
C LEU A 5 -7.75 6.59 7.85
N ASN A 6 -8.76 7.46 7.74
CA ASN A 6 -9.92 7.43 8.61
C ASN A 6 -10.47 6.01 8.64
N VAL A 7 -10.44 5.43 9.83
CA VAL A 7 -11.12 4.18 10.16
C VAL A 7 -12.60 4.44 9.95
N ILE A 8 -13.15 3.93 8.85
CA ILE A 8 -14.59 3.89 8.67
C ILE A 8 -15.07 2.75 9.57
N GLN A 9 -15.60 3.08 10.74
CA GLN A 9 -16.33 2.11 11.53
C GLN A 9 -17.56 1.64 10.73
N PRO A 10 -17.82 0.33 10.66
CA PRO A 10 -18.94 -0.17 9.89
C PRO A 10 -20.28 0.28 10.50
N PRO A 11 -21.36 0.31 9.70
CA PRO A 11 -22.71 0.41 10.25
C PRO A 11 -22.97 -0.77 11.18
N SER A 12 -23.69 -0.52 12.27
CA SER A 12 -24.15 -1.53 13.22
C SER A 12 -24.89 -2.65 12.50
N SER A 13 -24.29 -3.85 12.52
CA SER A 13 -24.89 -5.17 12.28
C SER A 13 -26.22 -5.18 11.51
N GLY A 14 -26.15 -5.23 10.18
CA GLY A 14 -27.30 -5.46 9.31
C GLY A 14 -27.00 -6.56 8.30
N GLY A 15 -27.42 -7.79 8.62
CA GLY A 15 -27.88 -8.85 7.71
C GLY A 15 -27.30 -9.07 6.30
N SER A 16 -26.02 -8.81 6.02
CA SER A 16 -25.40 -9.17 4.74
C SER A 16 -24.35 -10.28 4.89
N ASP A 17 -24.40 -11.30 4.01
CA ASP A 17 -23.39 -12.38 3.90
C ASP A 17 -21.97 -11.84 3.62
N ALA A 18 -21.85 -10.60 3.13
CA ALA A 18 -20.57 -9.96 2.83
C ALA A 18 -19.97 -9.22 4.04
N CYS A 19 -18.65 -9.31 4.19
CA CYS A 19 -17.88 -8.53 5.14
C CYS A 19 -17.59 -7.12 4.59
N VAL A 20 -17.81 -6.07 5.38
CA VAL A 20 -17.63 -4.65 5.00
C VAL A 20 -16.48 -3.96 5.73
N TYR A 21 -15.69 -4.69 6.52
CA TYR A 21 -14.56 -4.13 7.25
C TYR A 21 -13.45 -3.66 6.30
N MET A 22 -12.86 -2.50 6.57
CA MET A 22 -11.82 -1.90 5.70
C MET A 22 -10.39 -2.37 6.01
N TRP A 23 -10.24 -3.52 6.66
CA TRP A 23 -8.98 -4.18 6.99
C TRP A 23 -8.94 -5.61 6.45
N ALA A 24 -7.75 -6.17 6.25
CA ALA A 24 -7.58 -7.52 5.72
C ALA A 24 -8.07 -8.58 6.72
N CYS A 25 -8.49 -9.76 6.25
CA CYS A 25 -8.92 -10.83 7.16
C CYS A 25 -7.79 -11.27 8.10
N ALA A 26 -6.54 -11.23 7.66
CA ALA A 26 -5.36 -11.65 8.44
C ALA A 26 -5.13 -10.87 9.74
N ILE A 27 -5.78 -9.71 9.89
CA ILE A 27 -5.68 -8.80 11.05
C ILE A 27 -7.02 -8.63 11.76
N CYS A 28 -7.99 -9.50 11.45
CA CYS A 28 -9.29 -9.52 12.10
C CYS A 28 -9.23 -10.41 13.35
N ASP A 29 -9.75 -9.94 14.47
CA ASP A 29 -9.80 -10.71 15.71
C ASP A 29 -10.62 -12.01 15.54
N GLU A 30 -11.66 -11.95 14.70
CA GLU A 30 -12.53 -13.09 14.39
C GLU A 30 -12.04 -13.91 13.18
N ASN A 31 -10.79 -13.73 12.72
CA ASN A 31 -10.33 -14.39 11.49
C ASN A 31 -10.54 -15.91 11.53
N GLU A 32 -10.20 -16.58 12.62
CA GLU A 32 -10.30 -18.05 12.71
C GLU A 32 -11.74 -18.56 12.70
N THR A 33 -12.68 -17.80 13.27
CA THR A 33 -14.07 -18.22 13.47
C THR A 33 -15.03 -17.68 12.39
N CYS A 34 -14.59 -16.68 11.62
CA CYS A 34 -15.40 -16.03 10.59
C CYS A 34 -15.75 -16.97 9.43
N GLN A 35 -17.07 -17.17 9.22
CA GLN A 35 -17.66 -18.01 8.18
C GLN A 35 -17.97 -17.25 6.88
N LYS A 36 -17.63 -15.96 6.80
CA LYS A 36 -17.91 -15.12 5.61
C LYS A 36 -16.91 -15.40 4.50
N ASP A 37 -17.26 -15.02 3.27
CA ASP A 37 -16.37 -15.12 2.11
C ASP A 37 -15.15 -14.19 2.25
N LYS A 38 -14.03 -14.76 2.71
CA LYS A 38 -12.75 -14.06 2.90
C LYS A 38 -12.09 -13.68 1.58
N GLU A 39 -12.24 -14.51 0.54
CA GLU A 39 -11.69 -14.20 -0.77
C GLU A 39 -12.45 -13.04 -1.42
N GLY A 40 -13.78 -13.10 -1.38
CA GLY A 40 -14.65 -12.02 -1.85
C GLY A 40 -14.38 -10.72 -1.08
N HIS A 41 -14.24 -10.79 0.25
CA HIS A 41 -13.86 -9.64 1.07
C HIS A 41 -12.51 -9.06 0.66
N SER A 42 -11.50 -9.90 0.43
CA SER A 42 -10.16 -9.45 0.01
C SER A 42 -10.18 -8.74 -1.35
N ARG A 43 -10.91 -9.29 -2.34
CA ARG A 43 -11.08 -8.67 -3.66
C ARG A 43 -11.83 -7.34 -3.55
N TRP A 44 -12.92 -7.30 -2.79
CA TRP A 44 -13.70 -6.09 -2.53
C TRP A 44 -12.86 -5.01 -1.84
N LEU A 45 -12.06 -5.39 -0.84
CA LEU A 45 -11.22 -4.47 -0.08
C LEU A 45 -10.17 -3.80 -0.98
N VAL A 46 -9.51 -4.58 -1.84
CA VAL A 46 -8.56 -4.05 -2.82
C VAL A 46 -9.28 -3.08 -3.77
N ALA A 47 -10.43 -3.48 -4.33
CA ALA A 47 -11.20 -2.62 -5.22
C ALA A 47 -11.58 -1.28 -4.54
N LYS A 48 -12.12 -1.33 -3.33
CA LYS A 48 -12.50 -0.13 -2.55
C LYS A 48 -11.32 0.78 -2.20
N ARG A 49 -10.15 0.22 -1.90
CA ARG A 49 -8.93 1.01 -1.67
C ARG A 49 -8.44 1.65 -2.98
N MET A 50 -8.49 0.91 -4.08
CA MET A 50 -8.05 1.36 -5.40
C MET A 50 -9.01 2.37 -6.06
N GLU A 51 -10.29 2.41 -5.68
CA GLU A 51 -11.26 3.44 -6.09
C GLU A 51 -10.79 4.86 -5.69
N ARG A 52 -10.03 4.99 -4.60
CA ARG A 52 -9.50 6.28 -4.12
C ARG A 52 -8.26 6.77 -4.89
N ILE A 53 -7.72 5.94 -5.78
CA ILE A 53 -6.52 6.24 -6.56
C ILE A 53 -6.96 6.59 -7.98
N GLU A 54 -6.81 7.86 -8.34
CA GLU A 54 -7.28 8.37 -9.64
C GLU A 54 -6.47 7.77 -10.80
N TYR A 55 -5.14 7.82 -10.71
CA TYR A 55 -4.23 7.32 -11.74
C TYR A 55 -3.38 6.17 -11.23
N LYS A 56 -3.32 5.07 -12.00
CA LYS A 56 -2.48 3.90 -11.71
C LYS A 56 -1.48 3.74 -12.86
N VAL A 57 -0.20 3.87 -12.56
CA VAL A 57 0.88 3.74 -13.55
C VAL A 57 1.71 2.52 -13.21
N LEU A 58 1.69 1.53 -14.11
CA LEU A 58 2.47 0.30 -13.96
C LEU A 58 3.78 0.44 -14.73
N ILE A 59 4.90 0.30 -14.04
CA ILE A 59 6.25 0.38 -14.62
C ILE A 59 6.88 -1.01 -14.55
N MET A 60 7.09 -1.64 -15.70
CA MET A 60 7.62 -2.99 -15.83
C MET A 60 8.90 -3.00 -16.66
N SER A 61 9.75 -4.00 -16.45
CA SER A 61 10.94 -4.24 -17.26
C SER A 61 11.15 -5.73 -17.47
N ASN A 62 11.58 -6.12 -18.67
CA ASN A 62 11.79 -7.53 -19.02
C ASN A 62 13.18 -8.06 -18.60
N LYS A 63 14.05 -7.20 -18.06
CA LYS A 63 15.41 -7.52 -17.60
C LYS A 63 15.78 -6.70 -16.36
N GLY A 64 16.65 -7.23 -15.52
CA GLY A 64 17.28 -6.48 -14.43
C GLY A 64 18.26 -5.42 -14.96
N GLY A 65 18.46 -4.34 -14.20
CA GLY A 65 19.48 -3.32 -14.53
C GLY A 65 19.09 -2.28 -15.57
N VAL A 66 17.89 -2.34 -16.17
CA VAL A 66 17.45 -1.35 -17.19
C VAL A 66 17.03 0.01 -16.61
N GLY A 67 17.17 0.21 -15.30
CA GLY A 67 16.81 1.47 -14.64
C GLY A 67 15.31 1.62 -14.32
N LYS A 68 14.54 0.53 -14.21
CA LYS A 68 13.12 0.56 -13.80
C LYS A 68 12.91 1.41 -12.53
N SER A 69 13.61 1.09 -11.44
CA SER A 69 13.47 1.79 -10.16
C SER A 69 13.90 3.26 -10.25
N THR A 70 14.89 3.56 -11.10
CA THR A 70 15.32 4.94 -11.40
C THR A 70 14.22 5.72 -12.10
N CYS A 71 13.59 5.13 -13.12
CA CYS A 71 12.47 5.74 -13.84
C CYS A 71 11.27 5.96 -12.90
N THR A 72 10.88 4.92 -12.12
CA THR A 72 9.80 5.00 -11.14
C THR A 72 10.01 6.12 -10.12
N THR A 73 11.19 6.18 -9.52
CA THR A 73 11.49 7.18 -8.47
C THR A 73 11.48 8.61 -9.05
N ASN A 74 12.12 8.83 -10.19
CA ASN A 74 12.16 10.17 -10.80
C ASN A 74 10.79 10.64 -11.28
N LEU A 75 9.99 9.74 -11.87
CA LEU A 75 8.61 10.08 -12.26
C LEU A 75 7.77 10.47 -11.04
N ALA A 76 7.84 9.66 -9.98
CA ALA A 76 7.09 9.92 -8.75
C ALA A 76 7.49 11.24 -8.09
N VAL A 77 8.80 11.50 -7.96
CA VAL A 77 9.32 12.77 -7.42
C VAL A 77 8.88 13.94 -8.30
N SER A 78 8.96 13.82 -9.63
CA SER A 78 8.55 14.90 -10.55
C SER A 78 7.06 15.25 -10.42
N LEU A 79 6.21 14.25 -10.24
CA LEU A 79 4.78 14.45 -9.99
C LEU A 79 4.53 15.07 -8.62
N ALA A 80 5.24 14.61 -7.58
CA ALA A 80 5.12 15.17 -6.24
C ALA A 80 5.58 16.64 -6.18
N LEU A 81 6.65 17.00 -6.89
CA LEU A 81 7.13 18.38 -7.04
C LEU A 81 6.12 19.28 -7.77
N LYS A 82 5.29 18.71 -8.65
CA LYS A 82 4.16 19.39 -9.29
C LYS A 82 2.92 19.51 -8.39
N GLY A 83 3.00 19.07 -7.13
CA GLY A 83 1.93 19.17 -6.13
C GLY A 83 0.99 17.96 -6.06
N TRP A 84 1.26 16.89 -6.82
CA TRP A 84 0.42 15.69 -6.78
C TRP A 84 0.68 14.86 -5.53
N HIS A 85 -0.35 14.16 -5.05
CA HIS A 85 -0.20 13.13 -4.01
C HIS A 85 0.20 11.82 -4.67
N VAL A 86 1.43 11.36 -4.42
CA VAL A 86 1.99 10.22 -5.14
C VAL A 86 2.34 9.09 -4.18
N GLY A 87 1.95 7.87 -4.55
CA GLY A 87 2.34 6.65 -3.86
C GLY A 87 3.26 5.81 -4.74
N ILE A 88 4.29 5.19 -4.14
CA ILE A 88 5.11 4.15 -4.78
C ILE A 88 4.87 2.83 -4.05
N CYS A 89 4.47 1.81 -4.81
CA CYS A 89 4.41 0.43 -4.34
C CYS A 89 5.50 -0.37 -5.06
N ASP A 90 6.49 -0.85 -4.32
CA ASP A 90 7.63 -1.59 -4.83
C ASP A 90 7.53 -3.07 -4.42
N MET A 91 7.29 -3.93 -5.41
CA MET A 91 7.12 -5.38 -5.23
C MET A 91 8.36 -6.16 -5.70
N ASP A 92 9.47 -5.48 -5.97
CA ASP A 92 10.70 -6.09 -6.47
C ASP A 92 11.54 -6.71 -5.34
N ILE A 93 11.61 -8.05 -5.32
CA ILE A 93 12.34 -8.82 -4.30
C ILE A 93 13.84 -8.88 -4.61
N HIS A 94 14.23 -8.85 -5.90
CA HIS A 94 15.61 -9.13 -6.32
C HIS A 94 16.52 -7.91 -6.35
N GLY A 95 15.97 -6.70 -6.20
CA GLY A 95 16.74 -5.47 -6.15
C GLY A 95 15.89 -4.28 -5.73
N PRO A 96 15.45 -4.22 -4.46
CA PRO A 96 14.64 -3.12 -3.97
C PRO A 96 15.50 -1.85 -3.83
N ASN A 97 15.70 -1.17 -4.96
CA ASN A 97 16.52 0.03 -5.04
C ASN A 97 15.75 1.30 -4.64
N ILE A 98 14.41 1.24 -4.60
CA ILE A 98 13.58 2.43 -4.34
C ILE A 98 13.84 3.00 -2.93
N PRO A 99 13.82 2.21 -1.84
CA PRO A 99 14.18 2.71 -0.52
C PRO A 99 15.54 3.40 -0.46
N LYS A 100 16.55 2.84 -1.12
CA LYS A 100 17.88 3.45 -1.26
C LYS A 100 17.83 4.81 -1.95
N MET A 101 17.15 4.89 -3.09
CA MET A 101 17.08 6.13 -3.87
C MET A 101 16.36 7.28 -3.14
N VAL A 102 15.44 6.96 -2.22
CA VAL A 102 14.71 7.97 -1.45
C VAL A 102 15.29 8.23 -0.05
N GLY A 103 16.45 7.65 0.27
CA GLY A 103 17.10 7.81 1.59
C GLY A 103 16.37 7.07 2.73
N ALA A 104 15.64 6.00 2.42
CA ALA A 104 14.90 5.16 3.35
C ALA A 104 15.63 3.83 3.67
N GLU A 105 16.93 3.75 3.41
CA GLU A 105 17.73 2.58 3.80
C GLU A 105 17.66 2.34 5.31
N GLY A 106 17.51 1.08 5.73
CA GLY A 106 17.39 0.69 7.13
C GLY A 106 16.04 1.00 7.78
N GLN A 107 15.07 1.56 7.04
CA GLN A 107 13.71 1.71 7.54
C GLN A 107 13.00 0.36 7.57
N LYS A 108 12.36 0.06 8.70
CA LYS A 108 11.55 -1.15 8.88
C LYS A 108 10.09 -0.89 8.56
N LEU A 109 9.43 -1.92 8.04
CA LEU A 109 7.98 -1.90 7.86
C LEU A 109 7.31 -1.66 9.21
N LYS A 110 6.46 -0.62 9.28
CA LYS A 110 5.64 -0.36 10.45
C LYS A 110 4.20 -0.78 10.14
N ILE A 111 3.61 -1.55 11.05
CA ILE A 111 2.21 -1.93 10.99
C ILE A 111 1.43 -0.98 11.89
N SER A 112 0.36 -0.40 11.36
CA SER A 112 -0.58 0.41 12.13
C SER A 112 -1.38 -0.48 13.07
N SER A 113 -1.81 0.06 14.21
CA SER A 113 -2.78 -0.58 15.10
C SER A 113 -4.09 -0.98 14.40
N SER A 114 -4.43 -0.35 13.27
CA SER A 114 -5.57 -0.73 12.43
C SER A 114 -5.21 -1.77 11.34
N GLY A 115 -4.03 -2.39 11.44
CA GLY A 115 -3.46 -3.43 10.57
C GLY A 115 -3.14 -3.00 9.12
N GLY A 116 -2.92 -1.72 8.88
CA GLY A 116 -2.35 -1.24 7.62
C GLY A 116 -0.82 -1.17 7.65
N ILE A 117 -0.16 -1.20 6.49
CA ILE A 117 1.24 -0.77 6.38
C ILE A 117 1.26 0.76 6.53
N ILE A 118 2.07 1.27 7.45
CA ILE A 118 2.39 2.70 7.52
C ILE A 118 3.49 2.94 6.47
N PRO A 119 3.20 3.65 5.37
CA PRO A 119 4.19 3.87 4.33
C PRO A 119 5.28 4.82 4.83
N PHE A 120 6.49 4.63 4.33
CA PHE A 120 7.55 5.63 4.49
C PHE A 120 7.15 6.91 3.77
N GLN A 121 7.43 8.06 4.37
CA GLN A 121 7.07 9.37 3.83
C GLN A 121 8.30 10.23 3.59
N ALA A 122 8.44 10.73 2.36
CA ALA A 122 9.48 11.69 2.00
C ALA A 122 9.00 12.53 0.81
N TYR A 123 9.31 13.83 0.78
CA TYR A 123 9.02 14.70 -0.38
C TYR A 123 7.58 14.60 -0.94
N ASN A 124 6.56 14.51 -0.07
CA ASN A 124 5.14 14.29 -0.45
C ASN A 124 4.86 12.95 -1.17
N LEU A 125 5.78 11.99 -1.06
CA LEU A 125 5.63 10.60 -1.47
C LEU A 125 5.24 9.72 -0.29
N LYS A 126 4.38 8.73 -0.56
CA LYS A 126 4.14 7.58 0.32
C LYS A 126 4.72 6.33 -0.33
N ILE A 127 5.62 5.65 0.34
CA ILE A 127 6.40 4.56 -0.23
C ILE A 127 6.16 3.30 0.60
N ALA A 128 5.75 2.22 -0.08
CA ALA A 128 5.71 0.87 0.46
C ALA A 128 6.60 -0.01 -0.42
N SER A 129 7.53 -0.75 0.19
CA SER A 129 8.45 -1.63 -0.53
C SER A 129 8.62 -2.93 0.24
N MET A 130 8.76 -4.04 -0.49
CA MET A 130 9.14 -5.35 0.08
C MET A 130 10.49 -5.31 0.81
N SER A 131 11.40 -4.38 0.45
CA SER A 131 12.67 -4.19 1.16
C SER A 131 12.50 -3.94 2.64
N PHE A 132 11.44 -3.23 3.02
CA PHE A 132 11.19 -2.85 4.40
C PHE A 132 10.85 -4.06 5.29
N LEU A 133 10.53 -5.22 4.69
CA LEU A 133 10.30 -6.48 5.41
C LEU A 133 11.57 -7.32 5.59
N LEU A 134 12.59 -7.12 4.74
CA LEU A 134 13.79 -7.97 4.68
C LEU A 134 15.00 -7.40 5.44
N GLN A 135 14.91 -6.17 5.96
CA GLN A 135 15.97 -5.45 6.70
C GLN A 135 15.57 -5.24 8.17
#